data_AF-A0A4U1GQK4-F1
#
_entry.id   AF-A0A4U1GQK4-F1
#
_cell.length_a   1.000
_cell.length_b   1.000
_cell.length_c   1.000
_cell.angle_alpha   90.00
_cell.angle_beta   90.00
_cell.angle_gamma   90.00
#
_symmetry.space_group_name_H-M   'P 1'
#
loop_
_entity.id
_entity.type
_entity.pdbx_description
1 polymer ?
#
loop_
_entity_poly.entity_id
_entity_poly.type
_entity_poly.pdbx_seq_one_letter_code
_entity_poly.pdbx_strand_id
1 'polypeptide(L)'
;MEDENKNPYVQFNAQILKDWKDNGVDYIKLVELVTDLPVKFFELVPNSEIPDAGETIYHIDSEDITELLEPLKHVKFLVHEIYLEEDED
;
A
#
# COMPACT_ATOMS: atom_id res chain seq x y z
N MET A 1 -5.58 1.02 29.10
CA MET A 1 -6.81 0.68 28.37
C MET A 1 -6.39 -0.40 27.39
N GLU A 2 -7.18 -1.45 27.24
CA GLU A 2 -6.90 -2.53 26.29
C GLU A 2 -7.01 -1.93 24.88
N ASP A 3 -5.87 -1.63 24.25
CA ASP A 3 -5.84 -1.28 22.83
C ASP A 3 -6.15 -2.56 22.05
N GLU A 4 -7.45 -2.80 21.86
CA GLU A 4 -8.02 -3.92 21.13
C GLU A 4 -7.45 -3.93 19.70
N ASN A 5 -6.41 -4.73 19.45
CA ASN A 5 -6.13 -5.56 18.26
C ASN A 5 -6.84 -5.16 16.93
N LYS A 6 -6.80 -3.88 16.53
CA LYS A 6 -7.36 -3.41 15.28
C LYS A 6 -6.42 -3.79 14.15
N ASN A 7 -7.00 -4.26 13.05
CA ASN A 7 -6.25 -4.49 11.82
C ASN A 7 -5.66 -3.15 11.34
N PRO A 8 -4.33 -2.98 11.30
CA PRO A 8 -3.70 -1.69 10.98
C PRO A 8 -3.63 -1.44 9.47
N TYR A 9 -4.32 -2.24 8.67
CA TYR A 9 -4.37 -2.12 7.22
C TYR A 9 -5.67 -1.49 6.77
N VAL A 10 -5.55 -0.50 5.88
CA VAL A 10 -6.66 0.11 5.17
C VAL A 10 -6.60 -0.20 3.68
N GLN A 11 -7.74 -0.14 2.99
CA GLN A 11 -7.81 -0.38 1.55
C GLN A 11 -7.15 0.78 0.78
N PHE A 12 -6.22 0.44 -0.11
CA PHE A 12 -5.64 1.43 -1.04
C PHE A 12 -6.74 2.10 -1.86
N ASN A 13 -6.68 3.42 -1.98
CA ASN A 13 -7.70 4.21 -2.64
C ASN A 13 -7.11 5.51 -3.21
N ALA A 14 -7.93 6.24 -3.97
CA ALA A 14 -7.50 7.44 -4.68
C ALA A 14 -7.05 8.58 -3.76
N GLN A 15 -7.58 8.65 -2.53
CA GLN A 15 -7.16 9.65 -1.55
C GLN A 15 -5.73 9.35 -1.08
N ILE A 16 -5.44 8.12 -0.69
CA ILE A 16 -4.08 7.70 -0.30
C ILE A 16 -3.06 7.95 -1.42
N LEU A 17 -3.41 7.58 -2.67
CA LEU A 17 -2.53 7.84 -3.81
C LEU A 17 -2.25 9.34 -3.98
N LYS A 18 -3.28 10.18 -3.84
CA LYS A 18 -3.12 11.63 -3.95
C LYS A 18 -2.23 12.17 -2.82
N ASP A 19 -2.47 11.75 -1.59
CA ASP A 19 -1.71 12.21 -0.42
C ASP A 19 -0.25 11.81 -0.52
N TRP A 20 0.05 10.59 -0.98
CA TRP A 20 1.41 10.15 -1.26
C TRP A 20 2.11 10.96 -2.35
N LYS A 21 1.40 11.30 -3.44
CA LYS A 21 1.96 12.20 -4.48
C LYS A 21 2.24 13.60 -3.92
N ASP A 22 1.31 14.14 -3.13
CA ASP A 22 1.44 15.46 -2.52
C ASP A 22 2.61 15.49 -1.50
N ASN A 23 2.88 14.36 -0.84
CA ASN A 23 3.98 14.18 0.12
C ASN A 23 5.31 13.69 -0.47
N GLY A 24 5.43 13.68 -1.81
CA GLY A 24 6.70 13.39 -2.49
C GLY A 24 7.10 11.92 -2.50
N VAL A 25 6.14 11.00 -2.47
CA VAL A 25 6.39 9.58 -2.73
C VAL A 25 6.63 9.38 -4.24
N ASP A 26 7.78 8.84 -4.62
CA ASP A 26 8.12 8.61 -6.04
C ASP A 26 7.82 7.17 -6.48
N TYR A 27 7.96 6.22 -5.56
CA TYR A 27 7.84 4.79 -5.85
C TYR A 27 6.98 4.06 -4.81
N ILE A 28 6.25 3.06 -5.29
CA ILE A 28 5.45 2.17 -4.47
C ILE A 28 5.89 0.73 -4.73
N LYS A 29 6.21 0.02 -3.65
CA LYS A 29 6.54 -1.40 -3.68
C LYS A 29 5.32 -2.23 -3.30
N LEU A 30 5.13 -3.36 -3.98
CA LEU A 30 4.11 -4.35 -3.65
C LEU A 30 4.73 -5.55 -2.94
N VAL A 31 4.16 -5.90 -1.78
CA VAL A 31 4.55 -7.06 -0.98
C VAL A 31 3.34 -7.98 -0.80
N GLU A 32 3.43 -9.24 -1.24
CA GLU A 32 2.35 -10.21 -0.99
C GLU A 32 2.31 -10.60 0.49
N LEU A 33 1.17 -10.35 1.15
CA LEU A 33 0.94 -10.79 2.52
C LEU A 33 0.56 -12.27 2.53
N VAL A 34 1.35 -13.09 3.21
CA VAL A 34 1.10 -14.53 3.34
C VAL A 34 -0.07 -14.74 4.29
N THR A 35 -1.19 -15.23 3.77
CA THR A 35 -2.38 -15.56 4.55
C THR A 35 -2.98 -16.89 4.10
N ASP A 36 -3.74 -17.55 4.97
CA ASP A 36 -4.47 -18.78 4.65
C ASP A 36 -5.84 -18.50 3.98
N LEU A 37 -6.11 -17.24 3.60
CA LEU A 37 -7.38 -16.84 3.01
C LEU A 37 -7.40 -17.09 1.49
N PRO A 38 -8.58 -17.34 0.89
CA PRO A 38 -8.73 -17.53 -0.55
C PRO A 38 -8.56 -16.25 -1.38
N VAL A 39 -8.34 -15.11 -0.73
CA VAL A 39 -8.12 -13.80 -1.32
C VAL A 39 -6.64 -13.45 -1.14
N LYS A 40 -5.98 -12.98 -2.20
CA LYS A 40 -4.61 -12.49 -2.10
C LYS A 40 -4.61 -11.06 -1.57
N PHE A 41 -3.69 -10.78 -0.67
CA PHE A 41 -3.49 -9.46 -0.11
C PHE A 41 -2.09 -8.97 -0.52
N PHE A 42 -2.02 -7.74 -1.00
CA PHE A 42 -0.76 -7.07 -1.30
C PHE A 42 -0.70 -5.78 -0.49
N GLU A 43 0.38 -5.60 0.24
CA GLU A 43 0.73 -4.36 0.91
C GLU A 43 1.46 -3.44 -0.06
N LEU A 44 1.05 -2.17 -0.08
CA LEU A 44 1.72 -1.10 -0.79
C LEU A 44 2.59 -0.34 0.20
N VAL A 45 3.89 -0.29 -0.07
CA VAL A 45 4.90 0.39 0.75
C VAL A 45 5.44 1.60 -0.03
N PRO A 46 5.22 2.84 0.44
CA PRO A 46 5.75 4.03 -0.23
C PRO A 46 7.24 4.21 0.03
N ASN A 47 7.97 4.79 -0.92
CA ASN A 47 9.39 5.17 -0.79
C ASN A 47 10.31 4.04 -0.29
N SER A 48 9.96 2.78 -0.57
CA SER A 48 10.86 1.67 -0.30
C SER A 48 12.17 1.87 -1.04
N GLU A 49 13.29 1.66 -0.35
CA GLU A 49 14.62 1.64 -0.97
C GLU A 49 14.63 0.65 -2.15
N ILE A 50 15.38 1.01 -3.20
CA ILE A 50 15.50 0.29 -4.48
C ILE A 50 15.68 -1.22 -4.20
N PRO A 51 14.97 -2.09 -4.93
CA PRO A 51 14.70 -3.43 -4.44
C PRO A 51 15.94 -4.31 -4.48
N ASP A 52 16.06 -5.17 -3.46
CA ASP A 52 16.78 -6.43 -3.61
C ASP A 52 16.10 -7.25 -4.73
N ALA A 53 16.87 -8.10 -5.41
CA ALA A 53 16.39 -8.81 -6.59
C ALA A 53 15.14 -9.67 -6.29
N GLY A 54 13.98 -9.29 -6.85
CA GLY A 54 12.72 -10.05 -6.76
C GLY A 54 11.49 -9.24 -6.33
N GLU A 55 11.65 -7.98 -5.97
CA GLU A 55 10.52 -7.15 -5.51
C GLU A 55 9.88 -6.39 -6.67
N THR A 56 8.56 -6.20 -6.59
CA THR A 56 7.81 -5.45 -7.61
C THR A 56 7.67 -4.01 -7.15
N ILE A 57 8.35 -3.10 -7.84
CA ILE A 57 8.32 -1.66 -7.57
C ILE A 57 7.83 -0.92 -8.80
N TYR A 58 6.85 -0.03 -8.61
CA TYR A 58 6.31 0.83 -9.65
C TYR A 58 6.55 2.29 -9.30
N HIS A 59 6.73 3.11 -10.34
CA HIS A 59 6.68 4.55 -10.19
C HIS A 59 5.25 4.99 -9.83
N ILE A 60 5.09 5.98 -8.95
CA ILE A 60 3.77 6.42 -8.46
C ILE A 60 2.86 6.96 -9.58
N ASP A 61 3.47 7.45 -10.66
CA ASP A 61 2.78 7.93 -11.86
C ASP A 61 2.55 6.85 -12.93
N SER A 62 2.90 5.58 -12.67
CA SER A 62 2.63 4.50 -13.62
C SER A 62 1.13 4.23 -13.73
N GLU A 63 0.69 3.85 -14.93
CA GLU A 63 -0.68 3.37 -15.16
C GLU A 63 -0.98 2.15 -14.27
N ASP A 64 0.01 1.28 -14.03
CA ASP A 64 -0.12 0.12 -13.12
C ASP A 64 -0.64 0.50 -11.74
N ILE A 65 -0.17 1.63 -11.16
CA ILE A 65 -0.61 2.11 -9.84
C ILE A 65 -2.07 2.55 -9.86
N THR A 66 -2.52 3.17 -10.96
CA THR A 66 -3.92 3.55 -11.11
C THR A 66 -4.83 2.35 -11.29
N GLU A 67 -4.36 1.27 -11.92
CA GLU A 67 -5.10 0.00 -12.04
C GLU A 67 -5.31 -0.67 -10.67
N LEU A 68 -4.43 -0.45 -9.69
CA LEU A 68 -4.60 -1.00 -8.32
C LEU A 68 -5.80 -0.39 -7.58
N LEU A 69 -6.34 0.73 -8.05
CA LEU A 69 -7.56 1.34 -7.52
C LEU A 69 -8.82 0.60 -7.99
N GLU A 70 -8.73 -0.18 -9.05
CA GLU A 70 -9.87 -0.90 -9.58
C GLU A 70 -10.27 -2.08 -8.68
N PRO A 71 -11.58 -2.31 -8.47
CA PRO A 71 -12.04 -3.38 -7.59
C PRO A 71 -11.77 -4.76 -8.21
N LEU A 72 -10.81 -5.50 -7.65
CA LEU A 72 -10.55 -6.89 -7.99
C LEU A 72 -11.27 -7.85 -7.02
N LYS A 73 -11.90 -8.90 -7.56
CA LYS A 73 -12.70 -9.86 -6.76
C LYS A 73 -11.87 -10.74 -5.81
N HIS A 74 -10.65 -11.08 -6.19
CA HIS A 74 -9.81 -12.05 -5.47
C HIS A 74 -8.48 -11.47 -5.00
N VAL A 75 -8.31 -10.16 -5.13
CA VAL A 75 -7.08 -9.44 -4.79
C VAL A 75 -7.46 -8.18 -4.02
N LYS A 76 -6.72 -7.88 -2.96
CA LYS A 76 -6.87 -6.68 -2.16
C LYS A 76 -5.54 -5.98 -2.00
N PHE A 77 -5.51 -4.71 -2.38
CA PHE A 77 -4.39 -3.81 -2.16
C PHE A 77 -4.62 -3.03 -0.87
N LEU A 78 -3.67 -3.14 0.04
CA LEU A 78 -3.74 -2.61 1.39
C LEU A 78 -2.56 -1.68 1.65
N VAL A 79 -2.77 -0.73 2.56
CA VAL A 79 -1.73 0.18 3.06
C VAL A 79 -1.76 0.10 4.58
N HIS A 80 -0.59 -0.09 5.18
CA HIS A 80 -0.46 -0.05 6.63
C HIS A 80 -0.56 1.41 7.12
N GLU A 81 -1.29 1.64 8.22
CA GLU A 81 -1.53 2.98 8.77
C GLU A 81 -0.24 3.76 9.10
N ILE A 82 0.88 3.08 9.41
CA ILE A 82 2.19 3.71 9.63
C ILE A 82 2.70 4.52 8.44
N TYR A 83 2.15 4.30 7.24
CA TYR A 83 2.50 5.03 6.01
C TYR A 83 1.55 6.19 5.71
N LEU A 84 0.52 6.37 6.53
CA LEU A 84 -0.52 7.39 6.37
C LEU A 84 -0.43 8.47 7.46
N GLU A 85 0.19 8.16 8.60
CA GLU A 85 0.44 9.15 9.64
C GLU A 85 1.49 10.16 9.16
N GLU A 86 1.04 11.40 8.96
CA GLU A 86 1.92 12.56 8.97
C GLU A 86 2.28 12.82 10.44
N ASP A 87 3.58 12.86 10.78
CA ASP A 87 4.02 13.35 12.09
C ASP A 87 3.36 14.72 12.35
N GLU A 88 2.40 14.77 13.28
CA GLU A 88 1.83 16.02 13.78
C GLU A 88 2.89 16.73 14.64
N ASP A 89 3.64 17.68 14.06
CA ASP A 89 4.44 18.67 14.79
C ASP A 89 3.95 20.12 14.51
#